data_AF-Q96KY6-F1
#
_entry.id   AF-Q96KY6-F1
#
_cell.length_a   1.000
_cell.length_b   1.000
_cell.length_c   1.000
_cell.angle_alpha   90.00
_cell.angle_beta   90.00
_cell.angle_gamma   90.00
#
_symmetry.space_group_name_H-M   'P 1'
#
loop_
_entity.id
_entity.type
_entity.pdbx_description
1 polymer ?
#
loop_
_entity_poly.entity_id
_entity_poly.type
_entity_poly.pdbx_seq_one_letter_code
_entity_poly.pdbx_strand_id
1 'polypeptide(L)'
;DAERSCSHLGTMVEFAVALGSKLDVINKHSFNNFRLRVGLNHGPVVAGVIGAQKPQYDIWGNTVNVASRMESTGVLGKIQVTEETAWALQSLGYTCYSRGVIKVKGKGQLCTYFLNTDLTRTGPPSATLG
;
A
#
# COMPACT_ATOMS: atom_id res chain seq x y z
N ASP A 1 3.81 -22.73 -8.34
CA ASP A 1 2.69 -21.76 -8.41
C ASP A 1 2.77 -20.63 -7.38
N ALA A 2 3.90 -19.94 -7.28
CA ALA A 2 4.04 -18.77 -6.39
C ALA A 2 3.50 -17.47 -7.03
N GLU A 3 3.56 -17.36 -8.36
CA GLU A 3 3.11 -16.17 -9.11
C GLU A 3 1.58 -15.93 -9.02
N ARG A 4 0.77 -16.99 -8.91
CA ARG A 4 -0.67 -16.85 -8.62
C ARG A 4 -0.96 -16.41 -7.18
N SER A 5 -0.01 -16.58 -6.26
CA SER A 5 -0.25 -16.48 -4.83
C SER A 5 -0.34 -15.02 -4.32
N CYS A 6 0.20 -14.05 -5.07
CA CYS A 6 0.26 -12.64 -4.64
C CYS A 6 -0.47 -11.64 -5.54
N SER A 7 -1.26 -12.08 -6.54
CA SER A 7 -1.99 -11.18 -7.44
C SER A 7 -2.88 -10.16 -6.72
N HIS A 8 -3.46 -10.57 -5.59
CA HIS A 8 -4.25 -9.72 -4.70
C HIS A 8 -3.47 -8.51 -4.16
N LEU A 9 -2.15 -8.59 -4.03
CA LEU A 9 -1.31 -7.44 -3.65
C LEU A 9 -1.32 -6.36 -4.73
N GLY A 10 -1.24 -6.77 -6.01
CA GLY A 10 -1.38 -5.85 -7.13
C GLY A 10 -2.75 -5.17 -7.13
N THR A 11 -3.82 -5.92 -6.91
CA THR A 11 -5.18 -5.35 -6.79
C THR A 11 -5.27 -4.33 -5.65
N MET A 12 -4.66 -4.60 -4.49
CA MET A 12 -4.66 -3.64 -3.38
C MET A 12 -3.84 -2.38 -3.68
N VAL A 13 -2.76 -2.50 -4.44
CA VAL A 13 -1.99 -1.35 -4.92
C VAL A 13 -2.82 -0.50 -5.88
N GLU A 14 -3.46 -1.10 -6.88
CA GLU A 14 -4.33 -0.37 -7.81
C GLU A 14 -5.49 0.31 -7.09
N PHE A 15 -6.08 -0.37 -6.09
CA PHE A 15 -7.12 0.20 -5.26
C PHE A 15 -6.62 1.46 -4.50
N ALA A 16 -5.43 1.41 -3.90
CA ALA A 16 -4.85 2.55 -3.21
C ALA A 16 -4.58 3.75 -4.15
N VAL A 17 -4.08 3.48 -5.37
CA VAL A 17 -3.87 4.51 -6.40
C VAL A 17 -5.20 5.11 -6.87
N ALA A 18 -6.23 4.29 -7.04
CA ALA A 18 -7.57 4.75 -7.40
C ALA A 18 -8.19 5.64 -6.31
N LEU A 19 -8.00 5.31 -5.03
CA LEU A 19 -8.43 6.16 -3.92
C LEU A 19 -7.74 7.53 -3.95
N GLY A 20 -6.43 7.58 -4.22
CA GLY A 20 -5.70 8.84 -4.39
C GLY A 20 -6.29 9.70 -5.51
N SER A 21 -6.52 9.07 -6.68
CA SER A 21 -7.13 9.74 -7.84
C SER A 21 -8.54 10.28 -7.55
N LYS A 22 -9.34 9.56 -6.74
CA LYS A 22 -10.66 10.03 -6.31
C LYS A 22 -10.57 11.17 -5.31
N LEU A 23 -9.59 11.14 -4.41
CA LEU A 23 -9.36 12.24 -3.48
C LEU A 23 -8.96 13.53 -4.22
N ASP A 24 -8.18 13.42 -5.31
CA ASP A 24 -7.85 14.57 -6.15
C ASP A 24 -9.09 15.19 -6.80
N VAL A 25 -10.08 14.38 -7.19
CA VAL A 25 -11.38 14.89 -7.68
C VAL A 25 -12.12 15.63 -6.56
N ILE A 26 -12.11 15.10 -5.34
CA ILE A 26 -12.74 15.76 -4.18
C ILE A 26 -12.04 17.09 -3.88
N ASN A 27 -10.71 17.15 -3.93
CA ASN A 27 -9.92 18.37 -3.72
C ASN A 27 -10.20 19.46 -4.76
N LYS A 28 -10.67 19.11 -5.97
CA LYS A 28 -11.08 20.10 -6.98
C LYS A 28 -12.39 20.82 -6.64
N HIS A 29 -13.25 20.17 -5.84
CA HIS A 29 -14.59 20.66 -5.54
C HIS A 29 -14.78 21.04 -4.07
N SER A 30 -13.89 20.59 -3.20
CA SER A 30 -13.76 21.05 -1.82
C SER A 30 -12.65 22.08 -1.80
N PHE A 31 -12.82 23.22 -1.14
CA PHE A 31 -11.76 24.23 -0.94
C PHE A 31 -10.69 23.72 0.05
N ASN A 32 -10.25 22.48 -0.12
CA ASN A 32 -9.40 21.74 0.79
C ASN A 32 -8.37 20.91 -0.02
N ASN A 33 -7.32 20.47 0.66
CA ASN A 33 -6.24 19.67 0.07
C ASN A 33 -5.99 18.42 0.91
N PHE A 34 -6.94 17.49 0.85
CA PHE A 34 -6.82 16.20 1.52
C PHE A 34 -5.71 15.37 0.88
N ARG A 35 -4.92 14.67 1.71
CA ARG A 35 -3.86 13.77 1.27
C ARG A 35 -4.01 12.41 1.95
N LEU A 36 -3.89 11.33 1.17
CA LEU A 36 -3.90 9.98 1.72
C LEU A 36 -2.52 9.58 2.23
N ARG A 37 -2.52 8.76 3.28
CA ARG A 37 -1.36 8.00 3.71
C ARG A 37 -1.77 6.54 3.77
N VAL A 38 -1.00 5.67 3.14
CA VAL A 38 -1.39 4.26 2.99
C VAL A 38 -0.25 3.38 3.49
N GLY A 39 -0.62 2.37 4.27
CA GLY A 39 0.27 1.28 4.69
C GLY A 39 -0.20 -0.04 4.14
N LEU A 40 0.69 -0.81 3.53
CA LEU A 40 0.41 -2.14 3.00
C LEU A 40 1.34 -3.17 3.66
N ASN A 41 0.79 -4.32 4.01
CA ASN A 41 1.55 -5.50 4.41
C ASN A 41 0.74 -6.76 4.05
N HIS A 42 1.41 -7.89 3.93
CA HIS A 42 0.76 -9.17 3.67
C HIS A 42 1.28 -10.27 4.61
N GLY A 43 0.48 -11.32 4.76
CA GLY A 43 0.75 -12.41 5.69
C GLY A 43 -0.53 -13.02 6.27
N PRO A 44 -0.40 -13.99 7.18
CA PRO A 44 -1.54 -14.68 7.78
C PRO A 44 -2.40 -13.72 8.62
N VAL A 45 -3.71 -13.94 8.61
CA VAL A 45 -4.71 -13.18 9.37
C VAL A 45 -5.75 -14.13 9.96
N VAL A 46 -6.43 -13.68 11.01
CA VAL A 46 -7.63 -14.32 11.55
C VAL A 46 -8.83 -13.48 11.13
N ALA A 47 -9.82 -14.10 10.50
CA ALA A 47 -11.07 -13.46 10.13
C ALA A 47 -12.23 -14.06 10.92
N GLY A 48 -13.23 -13.25 11.25
CA GLY A 48 -14.39 -13.73 11.98
C GLY A 48 -15.49 -12.69 12.07
N VAL A 49 -16.58 -13.08 12.73
CA VAL A 49 -17.70 -12.19 13.03
C VAL A 49 -17.75 -11.95 14.53
N ILE A 50 -17.69 -10.69 14.94
CA ILE A 50 -17.80 -10.26 16.33
C ILE A 50 -19.12 -9.54 16.60
N GLY A 51 -19.53 -9.54 17.87
CA GLY A 51 -20.75 -8.87 18.32
C GLY A 51 -21.97 -9.79 18.31
N ALA A 52 -22.64 -9.88 19.47
CA ALA A 52 -23.82 -10.74 19.63
C ALA A 52 -25.12 -10.10 19.09
N GLN A 53 -25.29 -8.78 19.27
CA GLN A 53 -26.50 -8.07 18.81
C GLN A 53 -26.35 -7.43 17.43
N LYS A 54 -25.11 -7.07 17.06
CA LYS A 54 -24.77 -6.47 15.76
C LYS A 54 -23.56 -7.20 15.20
N PRO A 55 -23.75 -8.30 14.46
CA PRO A 55 -22.66 -9.08 13.90
C PRO A 55 -21.84 -8.23 12.92
N GLN A 56 -20.53 -8.13 13.13
CA GLN A 56 -19.59 -7.39 12.29
C GLN A 56 -18.46 -8.31 11.86
N TYR A 57 -18.25 -8.42 10.55
CA TYR A 57 -17.08 -9.10 10.00
C TYR A 57 -15.84 -8.23 10.20
N ASP A 58 -14.77 -8.82 10.71
CA ASP A 58 -13.52 -8.11 10.97
C ASP A 58 -12.32 -9.08 10.88
N ILE A 59 -11.13 -8.51 10.74
CA ILE A 59 -9.86 -9.23 10.58
C ILE A 59 -8.82 -8.76 11.62
N TRP A 60 -8.10 -9.70 12.21
CA TRP A 60 -7.09 -9.45 13.23
C TRP A 60 -5.80 -10.21 12.96
N GLY A 61 -4.76 -9.82 13.68
CA GLY A 61 -3.49 -10.51 13.70
C GLY A 61 -2.31 -9.56 13.56
N ASN A 62 -1.12 -10.13 13.71
CA ASN A 62 0.11 -9.35 13.61
C ASN A 62 0.26 -8.67 12.24
N THR A 63 -0.18 -9.31 11.16
CA THR A 63 -0.14 -8.75 9.79
C THR A 63 -0.90 -7.43 9.69
N VAL A 64 -2.12 -7.36 10.25
CA VAL A 64 -2.97 -6.17 10.28
C VAL A 64 -2.33 -5.08 11.15
N ASN A 65 -1.78 -5.46 12.31
CA ASN A 65 -1.05 -4.53 13.18
C ASN A 65 0.14 -3.89 12.46
N VAL A 66 0.94 -4.68 11.73
CA VAL A 66 2.09 -4.18 10.96
C VAL A 66 1.62 -3.27 9.82
N ALA A 67 0.56 -3.61 9.08
CA ALA A 67 -0.03 -2.73 8.07
C ALA A 67 -0.46 -1.37 8.66
N SER A 68 -1.12 -1.39 9.82
CA SER A 68 -1.48 -0.17 10.57
C SER A 68 -0.24 0.65 10.99
N ARG A 69 0.89 0.00 11.28
CA ARG A 69 2.16 0.71 11.53
C ARG A 69 2.78 1.28 10.26
N MET A 70 2.66 0.62 9.12
CA MET A 70 3.10 1.19 7.85
C MET A 70 2.30 2.45 7.50
N GLU A 71 0.99 2.47 7.79
CA GLU A 71 0.17 3.66 7.62
C GLU A 71 0.57 4.74 8.63
N SER A 72 0.50 4.46 9.93
CA SER A 72 0.69 5.48 10.97
C SER A 72 2.07 6.11 10.99
N THR A 73 3.11 5.37 10.56
CA THR A 73 4.48 5.89 10.41
C THR A 73 4.77 6.42 9.01
N GLY A 74 3.82 6.32 8.07
CA GLY A 74 3.98 6.69 6.68
C GLY A 74 4.06 8.19 6.42
N VAL A 75 4.29 8.53 5.15
CA VAL A 75 4.34 9.92 4.66
C VAL A 75 3.08 10.20 3.84
N LEU A 76 2.52 11.39 3.98
CA LEU A 76 1.37 11.83 3.17
C LEU A 76 1.69 11.71 1.67
N GLY A 77 0.72 11.25 0.89
CA GLY A 77 0.82 11.00 -0.54
C GLY A 77 1.68 9.80 -0.92
N LYS A 78 2.09 8.96 0.03
CA LYS A 78 2.92 7.77 -0.22
C LYS A 78 2.24 6.49 0.25
N ILE A 79 2.56 5.40 -0.43
CA ILE A 79 2.21 4.03 -0.01
C ILE A 79 3.46 3.41 0.58
N GLN A 80 3.42 3.10 1.87
CA GLN A 80 4.51 2.45 2.58
C GLN A 80 4.25 0.97 2.74
N VAL A 81 5.29 0.18 2.53
CA VAL A 81 5.23 -1.28 2.61
C VAL A 81 6.39 -1.84 3.45
N THR A 82 6.20 -3.06 3.95
CA THR A 82 7.30 -3.84 4.56
C THR A 82 8.26 -4.35 3.49
N GLU A 83 9.45 -4.78 3.90
CA GLU A 83 10.46 -5.37 3.00
C GLU A 83 9.91 -6.60 2.25
N GLU A 84 9.24 -7.51 2.94
CA GLU A 84 8.70 -8.73 2.34
C GLU A 84 7.62 -8.40 1.30
N THR A 85 6.79 -7.40 1.59
CA THR A 85 5.75 -6.93 0.67
C THR A 85 6.36 -6.19 -0.53
N ALA A 86 7.46 -5.45 -0.33
CA ALA A 86 8.18 -4.81 -1.43
C ALA A 86 8.73 -5.84 -2.42
N TRP A 87 9.31 -6.94 -1.93
CA TRP A 87 9.81 -8.02 -2.79
C TRP A 87 8.69 -8.72 -3.55
N ALA A 88 7.58 -9.02 -2.87
CA ALA A 88 6.42 -9.61 -3.54
C ALA A 88 5.88 -8.67 -4.64
N LEU A 89 5.78 -7.37 -4.38
CA LEU A 89 5.35 -6.39 -5.38
C LEU A 89 6.37 -6.25 -6.54
N GLN A 90 7.67 -6.33 -6.27
CA GLN A 90 8.70 -6.32 -7.31
C GLN A 90 8.57 -7.51 -8.27
N SER A 91 8.23 -8.70 -7.76
CA SER A 91 7.95 -9.87 -8.61
C SER A 91 6.72 -9.68 -9.51
N LEU A 92 5.83 -8.75 -9.17
CA LEU A 92 4.66 -8.37 -9.98
C LEU A 92 4.94 -7.17 -10.91
N GLY A 93 6.19 -6.69 -10.98
CA GLY A 93 6.60 -5.58 -11.84
C GLY A 93 6.50 -4.19 -11.22
N TYR A 94 6.17 -4.08 -9.93
CA TYR A 94 6.15 -2.79 -9.25
C TYR A 94 7.54 -2.36 -8.78
N THR A 95 7.85 -1.07 -8.89
CA THR A 95 9.09 -0.51 -8.36
C THR A 95 8.88 -0.02 -6.93
N CYS A 96 9.78 -0.40 -6.02
CA CYS A 96 9.81 0.10 -4.65
C CYS A 96 11.19 0.69 -4.36
N TYR A 97 11.26 1.77 -3.58
CA TYR A 97 12.52 2.38 -3.14
C TYR A 97 12.61 2.36 -1.62
N SER A 98 13.82 2.15 -1.10
CA SER A 98 14.04 2.05 0.34
C SER A 98 13.70 3.38 1.01
N ARG A 99 12.84 3.32 2.04
CA ARG A 99 12.63 4.41 2.99
C ARG A 99 13.75 4.43 4.02
N GLY A 100 14.32 3.26 4.32
CA GLY A 100 15.24 3.02 5.41
C GLY A 100 14.57 2.33 6.60
N VAL A 101 15.33 2.27 7.70
CA VAL A 101 14.94 1.54 8.91
C VAL A 101 14.09 2.43 9.81
N ILE A 102 12.95 1.91 10.28
CA ILE A 102 12.07 2.57 11.22
C ILE A 102 11.85 1.74 12.48
N LYS A 103 11.65 2.41 13.62
CA LYS A 103 11.29 1.75 14.88
C LYS A 103 9.78 1.48 14.92
N VAL A 104 9.41 0.21 15.00
CA VAL A 104 8.02 -0.25 15.07
C VAL A 104 7.75 -0.90 16.43
N LYS A 105 6.73 -0.40 17.13
CA LYS A 105 6.33 -0.90 18.46
C LYS A 105 6.05 -2.42 18.39
N GLY A 106 6.73 -3.19 19.23
CA GLY A 106 6.59 -4.65 19.29
C GLY A 106 7.34 -5.43 18.21
N LYS A 107 8.01 -4.75 17.27
CA LYS A 107 8.82 -5.38 16.20
C LYS A 107 10.29 -4.95 16.22
N GLY A 108 10.63 -3.86 16.92
CA GLY A 108 12.00 -3.36 16.95
C GLY A 108 12.27 -2.49 15.73
N GLN A 109 13.33 -2.79 14.99
CA GLN A 109 13.73 -2.04 13.79
C GLN A 109 13.30 -2.82 12.54
N LEU A 110 12.61 -2.16 11.61
CA LEU A 110 12.18 -2.76 10.34
C LEU A 110 12.68 -1.91 9.18
N CYS A 111 13.28 -2.55 8.18
CA CYS A 111 13.50 -1.95 6.88
C CYS A 111 12.14 -1.78 6.18
N THR A 112 11.90 -0.60 5.62
CA THR A 112 10.64 -0.28 4.95
C THR A 112 10.89 0.40 3.62
N TYR A 113 9.87 0.33 2.76
CA TYR A 113 9.96 0.80 1.40
C TYR A 113 8.76 1.67 1.07
N PHE A 114 8.93 2.58 0.13
CA PHE A 114 7.83 3.25 -0.53
C PHE A 114 7.61 2.64 -1.91
N LEU A 115 6.35 2.45 -2.26
CA LEU A 115 5.97 2.11 -3.62
C LEU A 115 6.15 3.32 -4.53
N ASN A 116 6.69 3.10 -5.72
CA ASN A 116 6.64 4.09 -6.78
C ASN A 116 5.24 4.08 -7.41
N THR A 117 4.46 5.12 -7.11
CA THR A 117 3.11 5.33 -7.65
C THR A 117 3.11 6.14 -8.95
N ASP A 118 4.27 6.59 -9.41
CA ASP A 118 4.42 7.29 -10.67
C ASP A 118 4.28 6.28 -11.82
N LEU A 119 3.05 5.85 -12.07
CA LEU A 119 2.64 5.27 -13.34
C LEU A 119 2.57 6.38 -14.40
N THR A 120 3.62 7.18 -14.56
CA THR A 120 3.89 7.74 -15.87
C THR A 120 4.13 6.54 -16.75
N ARG A 121 3.10 6.12 -17.49
CA ARG A 121 3.19 5.18 -18.58
C ARG A 121 4.44 5.58 -19.37
N THR A 122 5.56 4.87 -19.22
CA THR A 122 6.65 4.95 -20.19
C THR A 122 6.07 4.32 -21.45
N GLY A 123 5.28 5.10 -22.19
CA GLY A 123 5.16 4.88 -23.63
C GLY A 123 6.57 4.94 -24.22
N PRO A 124 6.83 4.20 -25.30
CA PRO A 124 8.11 4.31 -25.97
C PRO A 124 8.39 5.80 -26.28
N PRO A 125 9.65 6.25 -26.18
CA PRO A 125 10.01 7.61 -26.55
C PRO A 125 9.50 7.84 -27.97
N SER A 126 8.64 8.85 -28.12
CA SER A 126 8.17 9.27 -29.43
C SER A 126 9.41 9.54 -30.28
N ALA A 127 9.60 8.71 -31.32
CA ALA A 127 10.71 8.85 -32.25
C ALA A 127 10.63 10.27 -32.80
N THR A 128 11.58 11.10 -32.40
CA THR A 128 11.75 12.43 -32.98
C THR A 128 12.18 12.19 -34.42
N LEU A 129 11.32 12.57 -35.36
CA LEU A 129 11.62 12.61 -36.78
C LEU A 129 12.87 13.49 -36.98
N GLY A 130 13.91 12.86 -37.52
CA GLY A 130 15.08 13.49 -38.12
C GLY A 130 15.29 12.88 -39.50
#